data_AF-A0A6N7KYT7-F1
#
_entry.id   AF-A0A6N7KYT7-F1
#
_cell.length_a   1.000
_cell.length_b   1.000
_cell.length_c   1.000
_cell.angle_alpha   90.00
_cell.angle_beta   90.00
_cell.angle_gamma   90.00
#
_symmetry.space_group_name_H-M   'P 1'
#
loop_
_entity.id
_entity.type
_entity.pdbx_description
1 polymer ?
#
loop_
_entity_poly.entity_id
_entity_poly.type
_entity_poly.pdbx_seq_one_letter_code
_entity_poly.pdbx_strand_id
1 'polypeptide(L)'
;MKISDEVVAAIDALQKQAMRTGDMYQLDRIERAIDELLRNPGDDKTPARHRVRSALAHAYELLQRRREIAPQGELCPERETVGYTEQGYHQVELLELIRVEPSFKHADRVILGHLVLGADALTLAEKYAVPVPRMRERISRLRCTARKAWPDLALAA
;
A
#
# COMPACT_ATOMS: atom_id res chain seq x y z
N MET A 1 -7.33 -18.91 -27.84
CA MET A 1 -8.54 -18.10 -27.57
C MET A 1 -8.24 -16.68 -28.07
N LYS A 2 -8.99 -16.15 -29.04
CA LYS A 2 -8.77 -14.79 -29.55
C LYS A 2 -9.65 -13.83 -28.75
N ILE A 3 -9.03 -12.86 -28.09
CA ILE A 3 -9.74 -11.80 -27.35
C ILE A 3 -10.04 -10.67 -28.35
N SER A 4 -11.26 -10.15 -28.36
CA SER A 4 -11.63 -9.05 -29.23
C SER A 4 -11.00 -7.74 -28.77
N ASP A 5 -10.76 -6.82 -29.71
CA ASP A 5 -10.16 -5.51 -29.42
C ASP A 5 -11.02 -4.71 -28.42
N GLU A 6 -12.34 -4.86 -28.49
CA GLU A 6 -13.27 -4.23 -27.55
C GLU A 6 -13.16 -4.81 -26.13
N VAL A 7 -12.90 -6.11 -25.96
CA VAL A 7 -12.61 -6.70 -24.64
C VAL A 7 -11.25 -6.22 -24.15
N VAL A 8 -10.23 -6.17 -25.00
CA VAL A 8 -8.89 -5.67 -24.63
C VAL A 8 -8.96 -4.21 -24.16
N ALA A 9 -9.66 -3.35 -24.90
CA ALA A 9 -9.84 -1.95 -24.54
C ALA A 9 -10.61 -1.78 -23.21
N ALA A 10 -11.60 -2.63 -22.95
CA ALA A 10 -12.33 -2.63 -21.68
C ALA A 10 -11.45 -3.05 -20.49
N ILE A 11 -10.61 -4.08 -20.67
CA ILE A 11 -9.66 -4.54 -19.66
C ILE A 11 -8.62 -3.45 -19.34
N ASP A 12 -8.03 -2.83 -20.37
CA ASP A 12 -7.04 -1.76 -20.20
C ASP A 12 -7.63 -0.55 -19.45
N ALA A 13 -8.88 -0.18 -19.75
CA ALA A 13 -9.58 0.88 -19.03
C ALA A 13 -9.78 0.55 -17.54
N LEU A 14 -10.17 -0.69 -17.23
CA LEU A 14 -10.34 -1.18 -15.86
C LEU A 14 -9.00 -1.26 -15.09
N GLN A 15 -7.94 -1.74 -15.73
CA GLN A 15 -6.60 -1.80 -15.12
C GLN A 15 -6.07 -0.39 -14.79
N LYS A 16 -6.25 0.58 -15.70
CA LYS A 16 -5.91 1.99 -15.42
C LYS A 16 -6.72 2.57 -14.27
N GLN A 17 -7.98 2.16 -14.11
CA GLN A 17 -8.81 2.56 -12.98
C GLN A 17 -8.31 1.92 -11.66
N ALA A 18 -7.92 0.64 -11.69
CA ALA A 18 -7.35 -0.06 -10.53
C ALA A 18 -6.05 0.60 -10.05
N MET A 19 -5.16 0.99 -10.97
CA MET A 19 -3.91 1.68 -10.62
C MET A 19 -4.12 3.06 -9.96
N ARG A 20 -5.30 3.66 -10.10
CA ARG A 20 -5.63 5.00 -9.58
C ARG A 20 -6.39 4.96 -8.27
N THR A 21 -6.95 3.80 -7.89
CA THR A 21 -7.78 3.68 -6.69
C THR A 21 -7.01 3.05 -5.55
N GLY A 22 -7.08 3.66 -4.36
CA GLY A 22 -6.60 3.07 -3.10
C GLY A 22 -7.71 2.36 -2.31
N ASP A 23 -8.96 2.43 -2.79
CA ASP A 23 -10.10 1.80 -2.14
C ASP A 23 -10.14 0.30 -2.48
N MET A 24 -9.96 -0.54 -1.45
CA MET A 24 -10.01 -2.00 -1.57
C MET A 24 -11.34 -2.51 -2.13
N TYR A 25 -12.46 -1.86 -1.82
CA TYR A 25 -13.75 -2.24 -2.37
C TYR A 25 -13.80 -2.01 -3.88
N GLN A 26 -13.26 -0.88 -4.35
CA GLN A 26 -13.19 -0.60 -5.79
C GLN A 26 -12.21 -1.55 -6.50
N LEU A 27 -11.11 -1.95 -5.84
CA LEU A 27 -10.18 -2.93 -6.37
C LEU A 27 -10.86 -4.30 -6.59
N ASP A 28 -11.52 -4.87 -5.58
CA ASP A 28 -12.24 -6.16 -5.73
C ASP A 28 -13.35 -6.03 -6.80
N ARG A 29 -14.09 -4.91 -6.82
CA ARG A 29 -15.10 -4.67 -7.86
C ARG A 29 -14.50 -4.65 -9.28
N ILE A 30 -13.32 -4.06 -9.46
CA ILE A 30 -12.64 -4.00 -10.75
C ILE A 30 -12.10 -5.37 -11.16
N GLU A 31 -11.47 -6.11 -10.25
CA GLU A 31 -10.98 -7.48 -10.50
C GLU A 31 -12.12 -8.39 -10.96
N ARG A 32 -13.27 -8.33 -10.26
CA ARG A 32 -14.49 -9.07 -10.63
C ARG A 32 -15.05 -8.67 -11.99
N ALA A 33 -14.98 -7.38 -12.33
CA ALA A 33 -15.41 -6.90 -13.62
C ALA A 33 -14.49 -7.43 -14.74
N ILE A 34 -13.18 -7.52 -14.51
CA ILE A 34 -12.23 -8.12 -15.45
C ILE A 34 -12.54 -9.61 -15.64
N ASP A 35 -12.80 -10.36 -14.57
CA ASP A 35 -13.22 -11.76 -14.65
C ASP A 35 -14.48 -11.93 -15.51
N GLU A 36 -15.45 -11.02 -15.37
CA GLU A 36 -16.69 -11.04 -16.16
C GLU A 36 -16.42 -10.81 -17.65
N LEU A 37 -15.53 -9.88 -17.99
CA LEU A 37 -15.14 -9.64 -19.39
C LEU A 37 -14.43 -10.85 -20.00
N LEU A 38 -13.64 -11.57 -19.20
CA LEU A 38 -12.90 -12.76 -19.63
C LEU A 38 -13.80 -14.00 -19.83
N ARG A 39 -15.06 -13.98 -19.36
CA ARG A 39 -16.03 -15.06 -19.63
C ARG A 39 -16.48 -15.11 -21.09
N ASN A 40 -16.56 -13.96 -21.76
CA ASN A 40 -16.97 -13.84 -23.17
C ASN A 40 -15.94 -13.04 -23.98
N PRO A 41 -14.71 -13.55 -24.13
CA PRO A 41 -13.57 -12.81 -24.65
C PRO A 41 -13.70 -12.48 -26.15
N GLY A 42 -14.56 -13.21 -26.88
CA GLY A 42 -14.73 -13.09 -28.32
C GLY A 42 -15.88 -12.18 -28.77
N ASP A 43 -16.66 -11.61 -27.85
CA ASP A 43 -17.71 -10.65 -28.24
C ASP A 43 -17.02 -9.40 -28.80
N ASP A 44 -17.38 -8.94 -29.99
CA ASP A 44 -16.88 -7.73 -30.66
C ASP A 44 -18.01 -6.72 -30.96
N LYS A 45 -19.26 -7.09 -30.66
CA LYS A 45 -20.45 -6.30 -31.01
C LYS A 45 -20.76 -5.22 -29.97
N THR A 46 -20.34 -5.45 -28.73
CA THR A 46 -20.60 -4.54 -27.62
C THR A 46 -19.41 -3.60 -27.42
N PRO A 47 -19.61 -2.27 -27.50
CA PRO A 47 -18.50 -1.32 -27.31
C PRO A 47 -17.89 -1.42 -25.90
N ALA A 48 -16.58 -1.21 -25.80
CA ALA A 48 -15.79 -1.34 -24.57
C ALA A 48 -16.39 -0.56 -23.39
N ARG A 49 -16.84 0.69 -23.62
CA ARG A 49 -17.54 1.51 -22.60
C ARG A 49 -18.75 0.80 -21.99
N HIS A 50 -19.58 0.20 -22.83
CA HIS A 50 -20.80 -0.49 -22.39
C HIS A 50 -20.42 -1.74 -21.61
N ARG A 51 -19.41 -2.47 -22.07
CA ARG A 51 -18.88 -3.64 -21.36
C ARG A 51 -18.33 -3.31 -19.97
N VAL A 52 -17.51 -2.27 -19.87
CA VAL A 52 -16.98 -1.80 -18.57
C VAL A 52 -18.13 -1.48 -17.61
N ARG A 53 -19.15 -0.74 -18.08
CA ARG A 53 -20.30 -0.39 -17.25
C ARG A 53 -21.08 -1.61 -16.78
N SER A 54 -21.39 -2.54 -17.69
CA SER A 54 -22.13 -3.76 -17.37
C SER A 54 -21.34 -4.68 -16.43
N ALA A 55 -20.04 -4.89 -16.71
CA ALA A 55 -19.17 -5.72 -15.89
C ALA A 55 -19.03 -5.16 -14.46
N LEU A 56 -18.88 -3.83 -14.31
CA LEU A 56 -18.86 -3.17 -13.00
C LEU A 56 -20.21 -3.23 -12.28
N ALA A 57 -21.33 -3.26 -13.00
CA ALA A 57 -22.67 -3.42 -12.41
C ALA A 57 -22.87 -4.85 -11.89
N HIS A 58 -22.52 -5.87 -12.68
CA HIS A 58 -22.57 -7.26 -12.24
C HIS A 58 -21.62 -7.55 -11.07
N ALA A 59 -20.41 -6.99 -11.11
CA ALA A 59 -19.48 -7.06 -9.99
C ALA A 59 -20.08 -6.45 -8.71
N TYR A 60 -20.76 -5.29 -8.84
CA TYR A 60 -21.45 -4.66 -7.72
C TYR A 60 -22.55 -5.55 -7.13
N GLU A 61 -23.42 -6.12 -7.98
CA GLU A 61 -24.51 -7.01 -7.56
C GLU A 61 -23.97 -8.24 -6.80
N LEU A 62 -22.87 -8.84 -7.29
CA LEU A 62 -22.21 -9.96 -6.64
C LEU A 62 -21.68 -9.59 -5.25
N LEU A 63 -20.98 -8.44 -5.13
CA LEU A 63 -20.44 -7.97 -3.86
C LEU A 63 -21.54 -7.62 -2.86
N GLN A 64 -22.61 -7.00 -3.35
CA GLN A 64 -23.77 -6.67 -2.54
C GLN A 64 -24.44 -7.94 -1.99
N ARG A 65 -24.66 -8.95 -2.85
CA ARG A 65 -25.19 -10.25 -2.42
C ARG A 65 -24.30 -10.93 -1.39
N ARG A 66 -22.97 -10.86 -1.56
CA ARG A 66 -22.01 -11.40 -0.57
C ARG A 66 -22.14 -10.72 0.78
N ARG A 67 -22.31 -9.41 0.78
CA ARG A 67 -22.52 -8.64 2.01
C ARG A 67 -23.84 -9.03 2.70
N GLU A 68 -24.88 -9.30 1.93
CA GLU A 68 -26.19 -9.72 2.45
C GLU A 68 -26.16 -11.11 3.09
N ILE A 69 -25.37 -12.05 2.54
CA ILE A 69 -25.23 -13.41 3.09
C ILE A 69 -24.06 -13.55 4.07
N ALA A 70 -23.24 -12.52 4.23
CA ALA A 70 -22.12 -12.54 5.16
C ALA A 70 -22.66 -12.70 6.58
N PRO A 71 -22.18 -13.69 7.36
CA PRO A 71 -22.58 -13.82 8.75
C PRO A 71 -22.29 -12.51 9.50
N GLN A 72 -23.32 -11.87 10.02
CA GLN A 72 -23.18 -10.75 10.94
C GLN A 72 -22.86 -11.32 12.33
N GLY A 73 -21.63 -11.79 12.51
CA GLY A 73 -21.14 -12.10 13.84
C GLY A 73 -20.90 -10.82 14.60
N GLU A 74 -21.28 -10.77 15.87
CA GLU A 74 -20.67 -9.81 16.80
C GLU A 74 -19.15 -10.00 16.70
N LEU A 75 -18.44 -8.92 16.39
CA LEU A 75 -16.98 -8.90 16.52
C LEU A 75 -16.71 -9.23 17.98
N CYS A 76 -16.32 -10.47 18.24
CA CYS A 76 -16.03 -10.96 19.58
C CYS A 76 -15.00 -9.99 20.20
N PRO A 77 -15.35 -9.26 21.28
CA PRO A 77 -14.47 -8.24 21.85
C PRO A 77 -13.19 -8.85 22.46
N GLU A 78 -13.11 -10.18 22.55
CA GLU A 78 -11.99 -10.93 23.14
C GLU A 78 -10.96 -11.44 22.13
N ARG A 79 -11.09 -11.10 20.85
CA ARG A 79 -9.93 -11.12 19.97
C ARG A 79 -9.44 -9.69 19.87
N GLU A 80 -8.60 -9.31 20.83
CA GLU A 80 -7.42 -8.52 20.50
C GLU A 80 -6.89 -9.13 19.21
N THR A 81 -7.16 -8.46 18.10
CA THR A 81 -6.48 -8.76 16.86
C THR A 81 -5.05 -8.46 17.22
N VAL A 82 -4.30 -9.51 17.56
CA VAL A 82 -2.84 -9.49 17.50
C VAL A 82 -2.61 -9.18 16.03
N GLY A 83 -2.55 -7.88 15.72
CA GLY A 83 -2.30 -7.39 14.39
C GLY A 83 -1.05 -8.11 13.98
N TYR A 84 -1.17 -8.99 12.99
CA TYR A 84 0.01 -9.58 12.40
C TYR A 84 0.65 -8.44 11.63
N THR A 85 1.48 -7.66 12.32
CA THR A 85 2.32 -6.66 11.70
C THR A 85 3.34 -7.45 10.90
N GLU A 86 3.04 -7.59 9.62
CA GLU A 86 3.93 -8.21 8.64
C GLU A 86 5.32 -7.59 8.85
N GLN A 87 6.34 -8.46 9.00
CA GLN A 87 7.71 -8.02 9.27
C GLN A 87 8.16 -7.11 8.13
N GLY A 88 8.14 -5.80 8.37
CA GLY A 88 8.46 -4.78 7.37
C GLY A 88 7.44 -3.64 7.25
N TYR A 89 6.19 -3.82 7.70
CA TYR A 89 5.18 -2.74 7.61
C TYR A 89 5.63 -1.46 8.34
N HIS A 90 6.15 -1.61 9.55
CA HIS A 90 6.75 -0.49 10.31
C HIS A 90 7.95 0.14 9.59
N GLN A 91 8.73 -0.63 8.84
CA GLN A 91 9.86 -0.07 8.09
C GLN A 91 9.35 0.80 6.93
N VAL A 92 8.33 0.33 6.21
CA VAL A 92 7.70 1.10 5.11
C VAL A 92 7.08 2.39 5.64
N GLU A 93 6.34 2.32 6.74
CA GLU A 93 5.73 3.48 7.38
C GLU A 93 6.79 4.49 7.85
N LEU A 94 7.83 4.03 8.54
CA LEU A 94 8.93 4.90 8.98
C LEU A 94 9.68 5.53 7.80
N LEU A 95 9.91 4.79 6.71
CA LEU A 95 10.56 5.33 5.51
C LEU A 95 9.70 6.40 4.83
N GLU A 96 8.39 6.21 4.78
CA GLU A 96 7.46 7.19 4.24
C GLU A 96 7.42 8.45 5.11
N LEU A 97 7.37 8.28 6.44
CA LEU A 97 7.42 9.40 7.38
C LEU A 97 8.72 10.20 7.23
N ILE A 98 9.88 9.54 7.16
CA ILE A 98 11.17 10.20 6.91
C ILE A 98 11.15 11.00 5.59
N ARG A 99 10.46 10.48 4.56
CA ARG A 99 10.38 11.10 3.24
C ARG A 99 9.55 12.39 3.25
N VAL A 100 8.42 12.40 3.93
CA VAL A 100 7.50 13.55 3.94
C VAL A 100 7.86 14.60 5.00
N GLU A 101 8.59 14.23 6.05
CA GLU A 101 8.88 15.09 7.19
C GLU A 101 9.80 16.27 6.84
N PRO A 102 9.31 17.53 6.92
CA PRO A 102 10.07 18.71 6.50
C PRO A 102 11.25 19.04 7.42
N SER A 103 11.25 18.62 8.69
CA SER A 103 12.31 18.95 9.64
C SER A 103 13.66 18.26 9.33
N PHE A 104 13.67 17.21 8.51
CA PHE A 104 14.90 16.53 8.12
C PHE A 104 15.51 17.07 6.83
N LYS A 105 16.80 17.41 6.90
CA LYS A 105 17.62 17.68 5.71
C LYS A 105 17.83 16.40 4.91
N HIS A 106 18.08 16.53 3.60
CA HIS A 106 18.32 15.38 2.73
C HIS A 106 19.37 14.40 3.26
N ALA A 107 20.53 14.90 3.71
CA ALA A 107 21.60 14.07 4.26
C ALA A 107 21.19 13.29 5.52
N ASP A 108 20.27 13.84 6.30
CA ASP A 108 19.76 13.23 7.54
C ASP A 108 18.71 12.17 7.23
N ARG A 109 17.87 12.40 6.22
CA ARG A 109 16.91 11.41 5.70
C ARG A 109 17.60 10.15 5.21
N VAL A 110 18.74 10.29 4.51
CA VAL A 110 19.51 9.13 4.02
C VAL A 110 20.03 8.28 5.18
N ILE A 111 20.57 8.92 6.23
CA ILE A 111 21.06 8.21 7.42
C ILE A 111 19.91 7.52 8.16
N LEU A 112 18.79 8.23 8.38
CA LEU A 112 17.60 7.65 9.01
C LEU A 112 17.04 6.47 8.22
N GLY A 113 17.01 6.56 6.88
CA GLY A 113 16.58 5.46 6.03
C GLY A 113 17.46 4.22 6.20
N HIS A 114 18.78 4.39 6.26
CA HIS A 114 19.69 3.28 6.55
C HIS A 114 19.47 2.67 7.94
N LEU A 115 19.19 3.49 8.96
CA LEU A 115 18.88 2.99 10.29
C LEU A 115 17.58 2.16 10.32
N VAL A 116 16.55 2.59 9.59
CA VAL A 116 15.28 1.83 9.47
C VAL A 116 15.49 0.48 8.80
N LEU A 117 16.41 0.42 7.82
CA LEU A 117 16.83 -0.82 7.15
C LEU A 117 17.80 -1.67 7.98
N GLY A 118 18.10 -1.30 9.23
CA GLY A 118 18.92 -2.09 10.15
C GLY A 118 20.43 -1.83 10.08
N ALA A 119 20.88 -0.78 9.38
CA ALA A 119 22.29 -0.40 9.41
C ALA A 119 22.71 0.07 10.81
N ASP A 120 23.90 -0.34 11.25
CA ASP A 120 24.45 0.07 12.54
C ASP A 120 25.40 1.27 12.41
N ALA A 121 25.86 1.79 13.55
CA ALA A 121 26.74 2.96 13.58
C ALA A 121 28.11 2.69 12.95
N LEU A 122 28.60 1.44 12.98
CA LEU A 122 29.87 1.04 12.38
C LEU A 122 29.78 1.09 10.86
N THR A 123 28.78 0.42 10.29
CA THR A 123 28.51 0.40 8.84
C THR A 123 28.33 1.81 8.29
N LEU A 124 27.61 2.66 9.03
CA LEU A 124 27.43 4.06 8.65
C LEU A 124 28.73 4.88 8.78
N ALA A 125 29.51 4.67 9.83
CA ALA A 125 30.77 5.37 10.01
C ALA A 125 31.75 5.09 8.86
N GLU A 126 31.85 3.83 8.44
CA GLU A 126 32.64 3.41 7.27
C GLU A 126 32.12 4.03 5.99
N LYS A 127 30.81 3.91 5.73
CA LYS A 127 30.18 4.41 4.50
C LYS A 127 30.36 5.92 4.31
N TYR A 128 30.31 6.68 5.39
CA TYR A 128 30.42 8.15 5.35
C TYR A 128 31.83 8.66 5.69
N ALA A 129 32.80 7.77 5.86
CA ALA A 129 34.19 8.09 6.21
C ALA A 129 34.30 9.02 7.43
N VAL A 130 33.56 8.72 8.51
CA VAL A 130 33.61 9.47 9.77
C VAL A 130 33.94 8.56 10.95
N PRO A 131 34.54 9.07 12.04
CA PRO A 131 34.75 8.28 13.24
C PRO A 131 33.44 7.76 13.85
N VAL A 132 33.44 6.51 14.32
CA VAL A 132 32.28 5.85 14.95
C VAL A 132 31.66 6.68 16.09
N PRO A 133 32.44 7.31 17.01
CA PRO A 133 31.86 8.15 18.06
C PRO A 133 31.04 9.32 17.49
N ARG A 134 31.55 9.94 16.42
CA ARG A 134 30.87 11.07 15.75
C ARG A 134 29.60 10.61 15.03
N MET A 135 29.59 9.42 14.44
CA MET A 135 28.38 8.83 13.85
C MET A 135 27.34 8.52 14.94
N ARG A 136 27.75 7.96 16.09
CA ARG A 136 26.85 7.71 17.23
C ARG A 136 26.19 8.99 17.74
N GLU A 137 26.97 10.06 17.90
CA GLU A 137 26.42 11.38 18.28
C GLU A 137 25.40 11.89 17.25
N ARG A 138 25.73 11.77 15.95
CA ARG A 138 24.83 12.17 14.88
C ARG A 138 23.53 11.37 14.91
N ILE A 139 23.59 10.05 15.03
CA ILE A 139 22.43 9.16 15.17
C ILE A 139 21.59 9.57 16.39
N SER A 140 22.23 9.85 17.52
CA SER A 140 21.53 10.28 18.75
C SER A 140 20.75 11.58 18.55
N ARG A 141 21.37 12.58 17.90
CA ARG A 141 20.70 13.84 17.55
C ARG A 141 19.53 13.62 16.59
N LEU A 142 19.71 12.80 15.56
CA LEU A 142 18.65 12.48 14.60
C LEU A 142 17.46 11.79 15.26
N ARG A 143 17.70 10.84 16.16
CA ARG A 143 16.64 10.18 16.95
C ARG A 143 15.91 11.17 17.86
N CYS A 144 16.61 12.14 18.44
CA CYS A 144 16.00 13.18 19.25
C CYS A 144 15.09 14.09 18.39
N THR A 145 15.55 14.49 17.20
CA THR A 145 14.75 15.27 16.25
C THR A 145 13.52 14.48 15.79
N ALA A 146 13.67 13.19 15.46
CA ALA A 146 12.56 12.34 15.06
C ALA A 146 11.49 12.20 16.15
N ARG A 147 11.90 12.04 17.41
CA ARG A 147 10.97 12.02 18.55
C ARG A 147 10.20 13.33 18.72
N LYS A 148 10.81 14.47 18.40
CA LYS A 148 10.12 15.77 18.43
C LYS A 148 9.16 15.95 17.26
N ALA A 149 9.49 15.41 16.10
CA ALA A 149 8.64 15.46 14.92
C ALA A 149 7.42 14.53 15.05
N TRP A 150 7.61 13.34 15.65
CA TRP A 150 6.57 12.32 15.80
C TRP A 150 6.38 11.90 17.26
N PRO A 151 5.78 12.75 18.09
CA PRO A 151 5.55 12.44 19.50
C PRO A 151 4.66 11.19 19.70
N ASP A 152 3.69 10.99 18.81
CA ASP A 152 2.72 9.89 18.90
C ASP A 152 3.35 8.52 18.60
N LEU A 153 4.42 8.48 17.81
CA LEU A 153 5.19 7.27 17.53
C LEU A 153 5.94 6.74 18.76
N ALA A 154 6.20 7.60 19.75
CA ALA A 154 6.80 7.21 21.02
C ALA A 154 5.77 6.74 22.06
N LEU A 155 4.48 7.01 21.86
CA LEU A 155 3.40 6.52 22.72
C LEU A 155 2.93 5.11 22.35
N ALA A 156 3.33 4.62 21.18
CA ALA A 156 2.97 3.30 20.64
C ALA A 156 4.04 2.21 20.87
N ALA A 157 5.12 2.51 21.61
CA ALA A 157 6.22 1.60 21.94
C ALA A 157 6.30 1.34 23.44
#